data_AF-A0A0A7I950-F1
#
_entry.id   AF-A0A0A7I950-F1
#
_cell.length_a   1.000
_cell.length_b   1.000
_cell.length_c   1.000
_cell.angle_alpha   90.00
_cell.angle_beta   90.00
_cell.angle_gamma   90.00
#
_symmetry.space_group_name_H-M   'P 1'
#
loop_
_entity.id
_entity.type
_entity.pdbx_description
1 polymer ?
#
loop_
_entity_poly.entity_id
_entity_poly.type
_entity_poly.pdbx_seq_one_letter_code
_entity_poly.pdbx_strand_id
1 'polypeptide(L)'
;MIKEFFTKNDEMLDLYTKAITKAHGAHHPEVFEVRKVYEDIQKKVKAGQEDLIADFSRLRSLTADYAIPADACGAMTKTYQTLEEFDHLVQG
;
A
#
# COMPACT_ATOMS: atom_id res chain seq x y z
N MET A 1 -13.06 -11.79 -1.31
CA MET A 1 -11.86 -11.51 -2.15
C MET A 1 -10.92 -10.55 -1.43
N ILE A 2 -11.38 -9.37 -1.00
CA ILE A 2 -10.62 -8.38 -0.20
C ILE A 2 -9.91 -9.02 1.01
N LYS A 3 -10.66 -9.67 1.91
CA LYS A 3 -10.09 -10.29 3.12
C LYS A 3 -9.06 -11.38 2.83
N GLU A 4 -9.28 -12.19 1.80
CA GLU A 4 -8.36 -13.26 1.40
C GLU A 4 -7.06 -12.68 0.83
N PHE A 5 -7.17 -11.70 -0.08
CA PHE A 5 -6.03 -10.99 -0.63
C PHE A 5 -5.22 -10.30 0.48
N PHE A 6 -5.90 -9.61 1.40
CA PHE A 6 -5.27 -8.99 2.55
C PHE A 6 -4.53 -10.03 3.41
N THR A 7 -5.19 -11.12 3.80
CA THR A 7 -4.58 -12.15 4.67
C THR A 7 -3.32 -12.75 4.04
N LYS A 8 -3.33 -12.95 2.71
CA LYS A 8 -2.18 -13.47 1.98
C LYS A 8 -1.00 -12.50 1.91
N ASN A 9 -1.27 -11.18 1.91
CA ASN A 9 -0.26 -10.16 1.64
C ASN A 9 0.09 -9.28 2.86
N ASP A 10 -0.63 -9.38 3.99
CA ASP A 10 -0.51 -8.47 5.15
C ASP A 10 0.93 -8.36 5.66
N GLU A 11 1.56 -9.52 5.91
CA GLU A 11 2.92 -9.57 6.46
C GLU A 11 3.96 -8.93 5.52
N MET A 12 3.83 -9.17 4.21
CA MET A 12 4.74 -8.61 3.21
C MET A 12 4.56 -7.10 3.08
N LEU A 13 3.32 -6.64 2.92
CA LEU A 13 3.01 -5.22 2.80
C LEU A 13 3.40 -4.46 4.07
N ASP A 14 3.19 -5.05 5.25
CA ASP A 14 3.64 -4.45 6.51
C ASP A 14 5.17 -4.30 6.55
N LEU A 15 5.91 -5.37 6.25
CA LEU A 15 7.36 -5.34 6.24
C LEU A 15 7.89 -4.33 5.22
N TYR A 16 7.35 -4.32 4.01
CA TYR A 16 7.92 -3.54 2.91
C TYR A 16 7.57 -2.06 3.03
N THR A 17 6.33 -1.71 3.36
CA THR A 17 5.96 -0.30 3.61
C THR A 17 6.82 0.31 4.73
N LYS A 18 7.14 -0.47 5.76
CA LYS A 18 8.09 -0.06 6.81
C LYS A 18 9.53 0.06 6.28
N ALA A 19 10.01 -0.89 5.49
CA ALA A 19 11.36 -0.88 4.94
C ALA A 19 11.61 0.33 4.02
N ILE A 20 10.67 0.63 3.12
CA ILE A 20 10.82 1.73 2.14
C ILE A 20 10.81 3.11 2.82
N THR A 21 10.13 3.28 3.95
CA THR A 21 10.21 4.53 4.73
C THR A 21 11.63 4.81 5.22
N LYS A 22 12.37 3.78 5.60
CA LYS A 22 13.76 3.90 6.04
C LYS A 22 14.73 4.08 4.88
N ALA A 23 14.52 3.35 3.77
CA ALA A 23 15.44 3.32 2.65
C ALA A 23 15.26 4.51 1.69
N HIS A 24 14.02 4.91 1.43
CA HIS A 24 13.66 5.88 0.40
C HIS A 24 13.02 7.17 0.93
N GLY A 25 12.60 7.23 2.20
CA GLY A 25 11.80 8.36 2.71
C GLY A 25 12.44 9.75 2.59
N ALA A 26 13.77 9.85 2.46
CA ALA A 26 14.45 11.13 2.21
C ALA A 26 14.24 11.66 0.78
N HIS A 27 14.15 10.78 -0.22
CA HIS A 27 13.94 11.14 -1.62
C HIS A 27 12.47 11.00 -2.05
N HIS A 28 11.75 10.09 -1.38
CA HIS A 28 10.37 9.71 -1.64
C HIS A 28 9.54 9.92 -0.36
N PRO A 29 9.28 11.16 0.07
CA PRO A 29 8.58 11.44 1.33
C PRO A 29 7.14 10.90 1.35
N GLU A 30 6.53 10.63 0.20
CA GLU A 30 5.19 10.05 0.09
C GLU A 30 5.10 8.67 0.75
N VAL A 31 6.20 7.91 0.82
CA VAL A 31 6.19 6.57 1.41
C VAL A 31 5.82 6.56 2.90
N PHE A 32 6.05 7.68 3.61
CA PHE A 32 5.58 7.85 4.98
C PHE A 32 4.06 7.88 5.07
N GLU A 33 3.41 8.55 4.12
CA GLU A 33 1.95 8.61 4.05
C GLU A 33 1.36 7.31 3.49
N VAL A 34 2.01 6.67 2.51
CA VAL A 34 1.63 5.33 2.03
C VAL A 34 1.61 4.33 3.19
N ARG A 35 2.63 4.36 4.05
CA ARG A 35 2.68 3.51 5.25
C ARG A 35 1.50 3.77 6.20
N LYS A 36 1.19 5.04 6.49
CA LYS A 36 0.07 5.40 7.37
C LYS A 36 -1.27 4.92 6.80
N VAL A 37 -1.50 5.14 5.52
CA VAL A 37 -2.74 4.68 4.86
C VAL A 37 -2.84 3.16 4.88
N TYR A 38 -1.72 2.45 4.66
CA TYR A 38 -1.69 0.99 4.77
C TYR A 38 -2.03 0.51 6.19
N GLU A 39 -1.51 1.16 7.24
CA GLU A 39 -1.85 0.82 8.63
C GLU A 39 -3.34 1.04 8.93
N ASP A 40 -3.96 2.05 8.33
CA ASP A 40 -5.39 2.30 8.48
C ASP A 40 -6.24 1.25 7.75
N ILE A 41 -5.85 0.85 6.52
CA ILE A 41 -6.44 -0.30 5.82
C ILE A 41 -6.32 -1.56 6.68
N GLN A 42 -5.13 -1.81 7.25
CA GLN A 42 -4.85 -2.97 8.08
C GLN A 42 -5.79 -3.03 9.30
N LYS A 43 -6.00 -1.91 9.99
CA LYS A 43 -6.95 -1.80 11.12
C LYS A 43 -8.39 -2.07 10.67
N LYS A 44 -8.83 -1.47 9.58
CA LYS A 44 -10.19 -1.62 9.03
C LYS A 44 -10.48 -3.08 8.68
N VAL A 45 -9.60 -3.72 7.91
CA VAL A 45 -9.79 -5.13 7.50
C VAL A 45 -9.77 -6.07 8.71
N LYS A 46 -8.87 -5.84 9.68
CA LYS A 46 -8.84 -6.61 10.94
C LYS A 46 -10.10 -6.43 11.80
N ALA A 47 -10.76 -5.27 11.69
CA ALA A 47 -12.07 -5.00 12.30
C ALA A 47 -13.26 -5.52 11.46
N GLY A 48 -13.01 -6.18 10.32
CA GLY A 48 -14.06 -6.68 9.43
C GLY A 48 -14.71 -5.60 8.56
N GLN A 49 -14.09 -4.42 8.43
CA GLN A 49 -14.54 -3.36 7.53
C GLN A 49 -13.89 -3.51 6.15
N GLU A 50 -14.71 -3.57 5.11
CA GLU A 50 -14.26 -3.73 3.72
C GLU A 50 -14.45 -2.47 2.86
N ASP A 51 -15.06 -1.40 3.40
CA ASP A 51 -15.10 -0.10 2.72
C ASP A 51 -13.72 0.59 2.80
N LEU A 52 -12.93 0.37 1.76
CA LEU A 52 -11.57 0.86 1.62
C LEU A 52 -11.42 1.87 0.46
N ILE A 53 -12.53 2.27 -0.18
CA ILE A 53 -12.53 3.09 -1.40
C ILE A 53 -11.77 4.40 -1.18
N ALA A 54 -12.01 5.06 -0.05
CA ALA A 54 -11.34 6.31 0.30
C ALA A 54 -9.84 6.12 0.57
N ASP A 55 -9.45 5.01 1.21
CA ASP A 55 -8.05 4.72 1.50
C ASP A 55 -7.27 4.47 0.20
N PHE A 56 -7.84 3.67 -0.71
CA PHE A 56 -7.22 3.40 -2.00
C PHE A 56 -7.23 4.62 -2.93
N SER A 57 -8.26 5.48 -2.87
CA SER A 57 -8.22 6.77 -3.56
C SER A 57 -7.08 7.66 -3.09
N ARG A 58 -6.76 7.61 -1.79
CA ARG A 58 -5.62 8.34 -1.24
C ARG A 58 -4.30 7.71 -1.67
N LEU A 59 -4.19 6.38 -1.69
CA LEU A 59 -3.00 5.69 -2.18
C LEU A 59 -2.70 6.09 -3.63
N ARG A 60 -3.68 6.01 -4.53
CA ARG A 60 -3.53 6.46 -5.94
C ARG A 60 -2.98 7.88 -6.04
N SER A 61 -3.55 8.82 -5.28
CA SER A 61 -3.07 10.21 -5.30
C SER A 61 -1.64 10.36 -4.77
N LEU A 62 -1.24 9.58 -3.76
CA LEU A 62 0.11 9.65 -3.17
C LEU A 62 1.17 9.04 -4.09
N THR A 63 0.82 7.96 -4.78
CA THR A 63 1.75 7.15 -5.59
C THR A 63 1.73 7.50 -7.07
N ALA A 64 1.00 8.55 -7.47
CA ALA A 64 0.72 8.87 -8.87
C ALA A 64 0.22 7.64 -9.64
N ASP A 65 -0.87 7.04 -9.15
CA ASP A 65 -1.46 5.80 -9.65
C ASP A 65 -0.45 4.64 -9.67
N TYR A 66 0.25 4.45 -8.55
CA TYR A 66 1.24 3.37 -8.34
C TYR A 66 2.42 3.40 -9.33
N ALA A 67 2.73 4.56 -9.90
CA ALA A 67 3.89 4.74 -10.75
C ALA A 67 5.18 4.35 -10.01
N ILE A 68 6.01 3.52 -10.63
CA ILE A 68 7.26 3.04 -10.04
C ILE A 68 8.37 4.08 -10.33
N PRO A 69 8.98 4.69 -9.31
CA PRO A 69 10.11 5.60 -9.52
C PRO A 69 11.33 4.90 -10.13
N ALA A 70 12.12 5.64 -10.91
CA ALA A 70 13.29 5.09 -11.60
C ALA A 70 14.39 4.58 -10.65
N ASP A 71 14.47 5.13 -9.44
CA ASP A 71 15.41 4.76 -8.38
C ASP A 71 14.78 3.82 -7.33
N ALA A 72 13.58 3.29 -7.57
CA ALA A 72 12.91 2.38 -6.65
C ALA A 72 13.69 1.07 -6.47
N CYS A 73 13.85 0.63 -5.22
CA CYS A 73 14.32 -0.72 -4.94
C CYS A 73 13.21 -1.75 -5.16
N GLY A 74 13.59 -3.05 -5.24
CA GLY A 74 12.63 -4.14 -5.43
C GLY A 74 11.51 -4.21 -4.38
N ALA A 75 11.77 -3.79 -3.14
CA ALA A 75 10.74 -3.74 -2.10
C ALA A 75 9.68 -2.64 -2.39
N MET A 76 10.10 -1.48 -2.87
CA MET A 76 9.17 -0.40 -3.26
C MET A 76 8.36 -0.79 -4.48
N THR A 77 9.02 -1.34 -5.51
CA THR A 77 8.35 -1.88 -6.70
C THR A 77 7.28 -2.90 -6.32
N LYS A 78 7.65 -3.88 -5.48
CA LYS A 78 6.70 -4.92 -5.08
C LYS A 78 5.57 -4.38 -4.21
N THR A 79 5.85 -3.41 -3.35
CA THR A 79 4.82 -2.74 -2.53
C THR A 79 3.77 -2.08 -3.41
N TYR A 80 4.19 -1.28 -4.40
CA TYR A 80 3.25 -0.52 -5.23
C TYR A 80 2.44 -1.45 -6.14
N GLN A 81 3.07 -2.45 -6.75
CA GLN A 81 2.36 -3.46 -7.55
C GLN A 81 1.32 -4.22 -6.73
N THR A 82 1.65 -4.66 -5.51
CA THR A 82 0.70 -5.40 -4.68
C THR A 82 -0.42 -4.49 -4.13
N LEU A 83 -0.14 -3.20 -3.87
CA LEU A 83 -1.19 -2.24 -3.53
C LEU A 83 -2.11 -1.94 -4.73
N GLU A 84 -1.59 -1.88 -5.95
CA GLU A 84 -2.38 -1.73 -7.18
C GLU A 84 -3.28 -2.94 -7.43
N GLU A 85 -2.75 -4.16 -7.28
CA GLU A 85 -3.54 -5.40 -7.33
C GLU A 85 -4.68 -5.36 -6.29
N PHE A 86 -4.39 -4.85 -5.09
CA PHE A 86 -5.40 -4.71 -4.05
C PHE A 86 -6.46 -3.66 -4.42
N ASP A 87 -6.05 -2.53 -4.98
CA ASP A 87 -6.96 -1.47 -5.43
C ASP A 87 -7.96 -1.99 -6.47
N HIS A 88 -7.49 -2.74 -7.46
CA HIS A 88 -8.38 -3.35 -8.46
C HIS A 88 -9.46 -4.26 -7.85
N LEU A 89 -9.15 -4.96 -6.76
CA LEU A 89 -10.13 -5.78 -6.03
C LEU A 89 -11.09 -4.96 -5.18
N VAL A 90 -10.71 -3.74 -4.79
CA VAL A 90 -11.56 -2.81 -4.02
C VAL A 90 -12.48 -2.02 -4.96
N GLN A 91 -12.05 -1.75 -6.19
CA GLN A 91 -12.84 -1.04 -7.19
C GLN A 91 -13.86 -1.91 -7.93
N GLY A 92 -13.69 -3.23 -7.94
CA GLY A 92 -14.57 -4.21 -8.60
C GLY A 92 -15.60 -4.83 -7.66
#